data_AF-A0A562SL21-F1
#
_entry.id   AF-A0A562SL21-F1
#
_cell.length_a   1.000
_cell.length_b   1.000
_cell.length_c   1.000
_cell.angle_alpha   90.00
_cell.angle_beta   90.00
_cell.angle_gamma   90.00
#
_symmetry.space_group_name_H-M   'P 1'
#
loop_
_entity.id
_entity.type
_entity.pdbx_description
1 polymer ?
#
loop_
_entity_poly.entity_id
_entity_poly.type
_entity_poly.pdbx_seq_one_letter_code
_entity_poly.pdbx_strand_id
1 'polypeptide(L)'
;MKDFDALKDLWQQSKPAEQKSVDLQAITRQSKDTKAKLMRPLLIGSITLFLTPFFVIWVVYFSKVQLNWISTHISVAIIALVVWLQSILTFFTWNKLRLIDDTAAPAQHLQQWETYYAFRKKQIQWNKPLYFLFLNLGMGLYFLEVVNGRPIGYVLTLVAFYAGWMLYAYFILGKRILEKEEKRLKGIMDELKGIEEQLKQE
;
A
#
# COMPACT_ATOMS: atom_id res chain seq x y z
N MET A 1 -16.22 61.75 -28.04
CA MET A 1 -15.51 61.38 -26.79
C MET A 1 -16.22 60.26 -26.04
N LYS A 2 -17.56 60.29 -25.92
CA LYS A 2 -18.35 59.22 -25.25
C LYS A 2 -18.19 57.81 -25.83
N ASP A 3 -17.98 57.69 -27.15
CA ASP A 3 -17.81 56.37 -27.79
C ASP A 3 -16.47 55.71 -27.47
N PHE A 4 -15.43 56.51 -27.20
CA PHE A 4 -14.13 55.99 -26.79
C PHE A 4 -14.16 55.49 -25.35
N ASP A 5 -14.88 56.19 -24.47
CA ASP A 5 -15.08 55.75 -23.09
C ASP A 5 -15.91 54.46 -23.05
N ALA A 6 -16.92 54.31 -23.91
CA ALA A 6 -17.70 53.08 -24.03
C ALA A 6 -16.85 51.90 -24.55
N LEU A 7 -15.97 52.12 -25.53
CA LEU A 7 -15.04 51.10 -26.03
C LEU A 7 -13.98 50.74 -24.99
N LYS A 8 -13.52 51.72 -24.20
CA LYS A 8 -12.57 51.50 -23.10
C LYS A 8 -13.20 50.69 -21.96
N ASP A 9 -14.46 50.95 -21.63
CA ASP A 9 -15.21 50.16 -20.64
C ASP A 9 -15.44 48.73 -21.13
N LEU A 10 -15.81 48.54 -22.41
CA LEU A 10 -15.92 47.21 -23.01
C LEU A 10 -14.57 46.47 -23.03
N TRP A 11 -13.46 47.17 -23.27
CA TRP A 11 -12.11 46.59 -23.24
C TRP A 11 -11.62 46.26 -21.82
N GLN A 12 -12.04 47.04 -20.82
CA GLN A 12 -11.75 46.75 -19.40
C GLN A 12 -12.63 45.64 -18.84
N GLN A 13 -13.88 45.50 -19.31
CA GLN A 13 -14.80 44.40 -18.98
C GLN A 13 -14.47 43.09 -19.69
N SER A 14 -13.76 43.14 -20.82
CA SER A 14 -13.25 41.96 -21.55
C SER A 14 -11.85 41.52 -21.12
N LYS A 15 -11.39 41.97 -19.94
CA LYS A 15 -10.41 41.17 -19.21
C LYS A 15 -11.10 39.84 -18.89
N PRO A 16 -10.59 38.70 -19.39
CA PRO A 16 -11.12 37.41 -18.97
C PRO A 16 -11.09 37.44 -17.44
N ALA A 17 -12.23 37.20 -16.79
CA ALA A 17 -12.25 36.84 -15.37
C ALA A 17 -11.11 35.84 -15.21
N GLU A 18 -10.10 36.15 -14.38
CA GLU A 18 -8.87 35.37 -14.24
C GLU A 18 -9.22 33.88 -14.34
N GLN A 19 -9.09 33.34 -15.55
CA GLN A 19 -9.38 31.95 -15.82
C GLN A 19 -8.24 31.31 -15.07
N LYS A 20 -8.58 30.72 -13.92
CA LYS A 20 -7.63 30.16 -12.97
C LYS A 20 -6.89 29.08 -13.75
N SER A 21 -5.81 29.47 -14.43
CA SER A 21 -5.14 28.63 -15.41
C SER A 21 -4.71 27.42 -14.62
N VAL A 22 -5.36 26.30 -14.88
CA VAL A 22 -5.08 25.07 -14.17
C VAL A 22 -3.61 24.82 -14.37
N ASP A 23 -2.83 24.90 -13.30
CA ASP A 23 -1.40 24.62 -13.38
C ASP A 23 -1.25 23.09 -13.50
N LEU A 24 -1.43 22.61 -14.73
CA LEU A 24 -1.26 21.22 -15.12
C LEU A 24 0.14 20.71 -14.70
N GLN A 25 1.14 21.59 -14.61
CA GLN A 25 2.48 21.23 -14.14
C GLN A 25 2.51 21.00 -12.63
N ALA A 26 1.87 21.86 -11.83
CA ALA A 26 1.76 21.65 -10.38
C ALA A 26 1.05 20.34 -10.04
N ILE A 27 -0.03 20.00 -10.75
CA ILE A 27 -0.79 18.78 -10.47
C ILE A 27 -0.03 17.53 -10.93
N THR A 28 0.64 17.59 -12.09
CA THR A 28 1.54 16.51 -12.53
C THR A 28 2.67 16.29 -11.51
N ARG A 29 3.23 17.37 -10.94
CA ARG A 29 4.24 17.28 -9.87
C ARG A 29 3.67 16.66 -8.59
N GLN A 30 2.47 17.04 -8.18
CA GLN A 30 1.80 16.49 -7.00
C GLN A 30 1.45 15.00 -7.14
N SER A 31 0.95 14.60 -8.32
CA SER A 31 0.71 13.19 -8.67
C SER A 31 2.01 12.40 -8.58
N LYS A 32 3.10 12.90 -9.19
CA LYS A 32 4.43 12.27 -9.15
C LYS A 32 4.98 12.12 -7.73
N ASP A 33 4.88 13.17 -6.90
CA ASP A 33 5.35 13.12 -5.51
C ASP A 33 4.53 12.12 -4.68
N THR A 34 3.20 12.10 -4.85
CA THR A 34 2.33 11.15 -4.15
C THR A 34 2.59 9.71 -4.60
N LYS A 35 2.77 9.48 -5.90
CA LYS A 35 3.19 8.19 -6.46
C LYS A 35 4.52 7.74 -5.85
N ALA A 36 5.52 8.62 -5.78
CA ALA A 36 6.81 8.30 -5.16
C ALA A 36 6.68 7.92 -3.67
N LYS A 37 5.84 8.65 -2.92
CA LYS A 37 5.52 8.37 -1.51
C LYS A 37 4.81 7.03 -1.30
N LEU A 38 4.07 6.53 -2.30
CA LEU A 38 3.46 5.20 -2.29
C LEU A 38 4.45 4.11 -2.74
N MET A 39 5.27 4.39 -3.75
CA MET A 39 6.24 3.43 -4.30
C MET A 39 7.35 3.09 -3.32
N ARG A 40 7.90 4.07 -2.61
CA ARG A 40 9.03 3.87 -1.69
C ARG A 40 8.75 2.81 -0.61
N PRO A 41 7.65 2.87 0.18
CA PRO A 41 7.36 1.84 1.17
C PRO A 41 7.03 0.48 0.55
N LEU A 42 6.43 0.42 -0.66
CA LEU A 42 6.18 -0.84 -1.35
C LEU A 42 7.49 -1.54 -1.76
N LEU A 43 8.46 -0.78 -2.31
CA LEU A 43 9.75 -1.32 -2.71
C LEU A 43 10.57 -1.80 -1.51
N ILE A 44 10.70 -0.93 -0.49
CA ILE A 44 11.42 -1.27 0.75
C ILE A 44 10.77 -2.49 1.39
N GLY A 45 9.45 -2.49 1.54
CA GLY A 45 8.71 -3.61 2.10
C GLY A 45 8.92 -4.91 1.35
N SER A 46 8.89 -4.88 0.01
CA SER A 46 9.14 -6.06 -0.82
C SER A 46 10.56 -6.62 -0.61
N ILE A 47 11.59 -5.77 -0.63
CA ILE A 47 12.99 -6.18 -0.41
C ILE A 47 13.17 -6.73 1.01
N THR A 48 12.64 -6.05 2.03
CA THR A 48 12.71 -6.52 3.42
C THR A 48 12.04 -7.88 3.58
N LEU A 49 10.83 -8.07 3.03
CA LEU A 49 10.13 -9.35 3.06
C LEU A 49 10.90 -10.44 2.30
N PHE A 50 11.56 -10.10 1.19
CA PHE A 50 12.35 -11.07 0.42
C PHE A 50 13.57 -11.58 1.22
N LEU A 51 14.25 -10.68 1.94
CA LEU A 51 15.41 -11.00 2.76
C LEU A 51 15.05 -11.72 4.08
N THR A 52 13.82 -11.57 4.56
CA THR A 52 13.40 -12.09 5.87
C THR A 52 13.59 -13.61 6.01
N PRO A 53 13.20 -14.47 5.06
CA PRO A 53 13.41 -15.92 5.21
C PRO A 53 14.88 -16.33 5.25
N PHE A 54 15.75 -15.64 4.52
CA PHE A 54 17.20 -15.88 4.60
C PHE A 54 17.72 -15.57 5.99
N PHE A 55 17.27 -14.46 6.59
CA PHE A 55 17.60 -14.13 7.96
C PHE A 55 17.09 -15.17 8.97
N VAL A 56 15.84 -15.63 8.82
CA VAL A 56 15.28 -16.68 9.68
C VAL A 56 16.07 -17.99 9.58
N ILE A 57 16.39 -18.43 8.36
CA ILE A 57 17.19 -19.63 8.11
C ILE A 57 18.59 -19.45 8.73
N TRP A 58 19.22 -18.30 8.52
CA TRP A 58 20.52 -17.98 9.10
C TRP A 58 20.49 -18.05 10.64
N VAL A 59 19.49 -17.44 11.28
CA VAL A 59 19.31 -17.51 12.74
C VAL A 59 19.17 -18.96 13.20
N VAL A 60 18.37 -19.79 12.52
CA VAL A 60 18.18 -21.19 12.91
C VAL A 60 19.49 -21.98 12.84
N TYR A 61 20.26 -21.84 11.75
CA TYR A 61 21.53 -22.57 11.59
C TYR A 61 22.64 -22.07 12.54
N PHE A 62 22.72 -20.77 12.80
CA PHE A 62 23.80 -20.19 13.62
C PHE A 62 23.51 -20.18 15.12
N SER A 63 22.24 -20.14 15.53
CA SER A 63 21.87 -20.00 16.95
C SER A 63 21.95 -21.30 17.75
N LYS A 64 22.39 -22.42 17.14
CA LYS A 64 22.41 -23.76 17.76
C LYS A 64 21.09 -24.13 18.44
N VAL A 65 19.97 -23.55 18.00
CA VAL A 65 18.65 -23.89 18.53
C VAL A 65 18.37 -25.29 18.04
N GLN A 66 18.34 -26.25 18.97
CA GLN A 66 18.04 -27.64 18.69
C GLN A 66 16.53 -27.77 18.42
N LEU A 67 16.13 -27.40 17.22
CA LEU A 67 14.79 -27.68 16.69
C LEU A 67 14.81 -29.14 16.25
N ASN A 68 14.21 -30.00 17.07
CA ASN A 68 14.29 -31.44 16.89
C ASN A 68 13.01 -31.97 16.22
N TRP A 69 11.94 -31.18 16.20
CA TRP A 69 10.65 -31.62 15.72
C TRP A 69 10.46 -31.30 14.23
N ILE A 70 10.03 -32.31 13.47
CA ILE A 70 9.68 -32.18 12.04
C ILE A 70 8.63 -31.07 11.84
N SER A 71 7.70 -30.91 12.79
CA SER A 71 6.68 -29.86 12.78
C SER A 71 7.27 -28.45 12.67
N THR A 72 8.45 -28.23 13.21
CA THR A 72 9.09 -26.92 13.23
C THR A 72 9.81 -26.61 11.93
N HIS A 73 10.45 -27.60 11.31
CA HIS A 73 10.96 -27.45 9.95
C HIS A 73 9.83 -27.14 8.97
N ILE A 74 8.68 -27.82 9.11
CA ILE A 74 7.47 -27.55 8.33
C ILE A 74 6.95 -26.13 8.60
N SER A 75 6.88 -25.73 9.88
CA SER A 75 6.45 -24.40 10.27
C SER A 75 7.33 -23.30 9.65
N VAL A 76 8.65 -23.41 9.76
CA VAL A 76 9.60 -22.46 9.19
C VAL A 76 9.45 -22.40 7.68
N ALA A 77 9.27 -23.55 7.01
CA ALA A 77 9.03 -23.60 5.57
C ALA A 77 7.73 -22.89 5.18
N ILE A 78 6.63 -23.10 5.93
CA ILE A 78 5.35 -22.42 5.70
C ILE A 78 5.51 -20.90 5.88
N ILE A 79 6.12 -20.45 6.98
CA ILE A 79 6.32 -19.02 7.26
C ILE A 79 7.18 -18.40 6.16
N ALA A 80 8.28 -19.05 5.78
CA ALA A 80 9.16 -18.58 4.71
C ALA A 80 8.41 -18.43 3.38
N LEU A 81 7.61 -19.43 3.00
CA LEU A 81 6.82 -19.42 1.78
C LEU A 81 5.77 -18.30 1.80
N VAL A 82 5.04 -18.14 2.90
CA VAL A 82 4.02 -17.08 3.06
C VAL A 82 4.66 -15.69 2.95
N VAL A 83 5.81 -15.49 3.59
CA VAL A 83 6.56 -14.23 3.54
C VAL A 83 7.09 -13.95 2.13
N TRP A 84 7.58 -14.96 1.42
CA TRP A 84 8.02 -14.84 0.03
C TRP A 84 6.87 -14.50 -0.93
N LEU A 85 5.75 -15.22 -0.83
CA LEU A 85 4.56 -14.89 -1.63
C LEU A 85 4.12 -13.45 -1.38
N GLN A 86 4.11 -13.01 -0.12
CA GLN A 86 3.80 -11.63 0.23
C GLN A 86 4.80 -10.62 -0.37
N SER A 87 6.09 -10.96 -0.42
CA SER A 87 7.11 -10.14 -1.09
C SER A 87 6.82 -9.99 -2.59
N ILE A 88 6.55 -11.11 -3.29
CA ILE A 88 6.24 -11.14 -4.73
C ILE A 88 4.99 -10.31 -5.03
N LEU A 89 3.93 -10.49 -4.24
CA LEU A 89 2.69 -9.72 -4.39
C LEU A 89 2.91 -8.22 -4.18
N THR A 90 3.74 -7.85 -3.19
CA THR A 90 4.08 -6.45 -2.92
C THR A 90 4.91 -5.86 -4.06
N PHE A 91 5.86 -6.63 -4.61
CA PHE A 91 6.64 -6.24 -5.79
C PHE A 91 5.76 -6.04 -7.02
N PHE A 92 4.79 -6.94 -7.25
CA PHE A 92 3.86 -6.83 -8.36
C PHE A 92 2.97 -5.58 -8.24
N THR A 93 2.51 -5.26 -7.03
CA THR A 93 1.81 -4.00 -6.77
C THR A 93 2.70 -2.79 -7.06
N TRP A 94 3.96 -2.81 -6.62
CA TRP A 94 4.93 -1.76 -6.91
C TRP A 94 5.14 -1.59 -8.41
N ASN A 95 5.30 -2.68 -9.15
CA ASN A 95 5.51 -2.63 -10.59
C ASN A 95 4.27 -2.07 -11.33
N LYS A 96 3.05 -2.47 -10.94
CA LYS A 96 1.82 -1.89 -11.48
C LYS A 96 1.72 -0.39 -11.21
N LEU A 97 2.09 0.06 -10.01
CA LEU A 97 2.11 1.48 -9.67
C LEU A 97 3.16 2.24 -10.50
N ARG A 98 4.33 1.64 -10.72
CA ARG A 98 5.40 2.22 -11.54
C ARG A 98 4.98 2.47 -12.98
N LEU A 99 4.18 1.57 -13.55
CA LEU A 99 3.71 1.60 -14.95
C LEU A 99 2.66 2.68 -15.25
N ILE A 100 2.12 3.38 -14.24
CA ILE A 100 1.24 4.53 -14.46
C ILE A 100 2.05 5.63 -15.17
N ASP A 101 1.54 6.12 -16.30
CA ASP A 101 2.20 7.13 -17.12
C ASP A 101 1.80 8.53 -16.66
N ASP A 102 2.72 9.19 -15.95
CA ASP A 102 2.52 10.55 -15.43
C ASP A 102 2.59 11.65 -16.52
N THR A 103 2.79 11.28 -17.79
CA THR A 103 2.81 12.21 -18.94
C THR A 103 1.58 12.07 -19.85
N ALA A 104 0.70 11.11 -19.56
CA ALA A 104 -0.52 10.89 -20.32
C ALA A 104 -1.52 12.04 -20.14
N ALA A 105 -2.48 12.15 -21.07
CA ALA A 105 -3.57 13.12 -20.96
C ALA A 105 -4.38 12.89 -19.66
N PRO A 106 -4.96 13.93 -19.04
CA PRO A 106 -5.63 13.83 -17.73
C PRO A 106 -6.68 12.71 -17.65
N ALA A 107 -7.50 12.53 -18.69
CA ALA A 107 -8.48 11.46 -18.75
C ALA A 107 -7.86 10.05 -18.76
N GLN A 108 -6.76 9.87 -19.50
CA GLN A 108 -6.02 8.60 -19.55
C GLN A 108 -5.30 8.32 -18.22
N HIS A 109 -4.69 9.35 -17.62
CA HIS A 109 -4.03 9.25 -16.33
C HIS A 109 -5.02 8.90 -15.21
N LEU A 110 -6.19 9.53 -15.20
CA LEU A 110 -7.28 9.19 -14.28
C LEU A 110 -7.71 7.73 -14.43
N GLN A 111 -7.94 7.27 -15.67
CA GLN A 111 -8.33 5.89 -15.94
C GLN A 111 -7.28 4.87 -15.43
N GLN A 112 -5.98 5.18 -15.55
CA GLN A 112 -4.91 4.34 -15.01
C GLN A 112 -4.96 4.25 -13.48
N TRP A 113 -5.20 5.37 -12.79
CA TRP A 113 -5.36 5.38 -11.33
C TRP A 113 -6.60 4.63 -10.85
N GLU A 114 -7.75 4.78 -11.53
CA GLU A 114 -8.96 4.04 -11.19
C GLU A 114 -8.77 2.53 -11.37
N THR A 115 -8.10 2.13 -12.46
CA THR A 115 -7.76 0.73 -12.73
C THR A 115 -6.82 0.17 -11.66
N TYR A 116 -5.80 0.94 -11.27
CA TYR A 116 -4.89 0.57 -10.18
C TYR A 116 -5.63 0.43 -8.85
N TYR A 117 -6.50 1.38 -8.51
CA TYR A 117 -7.28 1.37 -7.28
C TYR A 117 -8.20 0.13 -7.20
N ALA A 118 -8.92 -0.19 -8.28
CA ALA A 118 -9.77 -1.37 -8.34
C ALA A 118 -8.97 -2.68 -8.15
N PHE A 119 -7.82 -2.78 -8.82
CA PHE A 119 -6.89 -3.89 -8.66
C PHE A 119 -6.40 -4.01 -7.20
N ARG A 120 -5.93 -2.90 -6.62
CA ARG A 120 -5.37 -2.88 -5.27
C ARG A 120 -6.41 -3.26 -4.22
N LYS A 121 -7.63 -2.76 -4.34
CA LYS A 121 -8.76 -3.09 -3.45
C LYS A 121 -9.07 -4.59 -3.49
N LYS A 122 -9.17 -5.19 -4.69
CA LYS A 122 -9.42 -6.63 -4.84
C LYS A 122 -8.26 -7.47 -4.27
N GLN A 123 -7.03 -7.07 -4.55
CA GLN A 123 -5.83 -7.73 -4.01
C GLN A 123 -5.86 -7.73 -2.48
N ILE A 124 -6.12 -6.59 -1.84
CA ILE A 124 -6.15 -6.48 -0.37
C ILE A 124 -7.27 -7.34 0.24
N GLN A 125 -8.47 -7.34 -0.36
CA GLN A 125 -9.62 -8.08 0.17
C GLN A 125 -9.36 -9.58 0.29
N TRP A 126 -8.76 -10.19 -0.73
CA TRP A 126 -8.47 -11.63 -0.71
C TRP A 126 -7.13 -11.96 -0.03
N ASN A 127 -6.09 -11.16 -0.27
CA ASN A 127 -4.75 -11.45 0.26
C ASN A 127 -4.65 -11.26 1.78
N LYS A 128 -5.31 -10.23 2.35
CA LYS A 128 -5.21 -9.92 3.78
C LYS A 128 -5.64 -11.10 4.69
N PRO A 129 -6.85 -11.70 4.53
CA PRO A 129 -7.25 -12.83 5.36
C PRO A 129 -6.40 -14.08 5.10
N LEU A 130 -6.01 -14.32 3.84
CA LEU A 130 -5.21 -15.48 3.46
C LEU A 130 -3.81 -15.44 4.09
N TYR A 131 -3.13 -14.29 3.96
CA TYR A 131 -1.83 -14.05 4.58
C TYR A 131 -1.91 -14.21 6.10
N PHE A 132 -2.94 -13.63 6.74
CA PHE A 132 -3.15 -13.76 8.17
C PHE A 132 -3.35 -15.22 8.59
N LEU A 133 -4.17 -15.98 7.87
CA LEU A 133 -4.45 -17.39 8.20
C LEU A 133 -3.20 -18.26 8.12
N PHE A 134 -2.47 -18.22 7.01
CA PHE A 134 -1.29 -19.07 6.82
C PHE A 134 -0.13 -18.67 7.73
N LEU A 135 0.07 -17.37 8.00
CA LEU A 135 1.08 -16.91 8.94
C LEU A 135 0.79 -17.42 10.35
N ASN A 136 -0.47 -17.34 10.79
CA ASN A 136 -0.87 -17.89 12.09
C ASN A 136 -0.79 -19.42 12.14
N LEU A 137 -1.06 -20.12 11.04
CA LEU A 137 -0.92 -21.56 10.96
C LEU A 137 0.55 -21.98 11.12
N GLY A 138 1.46 -21.32 10.42
CA GLY A 138 2.91 -21.52 10.60
C GLY A 138 3.34 -21.24 12.04
N MET A 139 2.97 -20.10 12.60
CA MET A 139 3.31 -19.74 13.99
C MET A 139 2.69 -20.70 15.02
N GLY A 140 1.46 -21.19 14.78
CA GLY A 140 0.82 -22.18 15.65
C GLY A 140 1.60 -23.49 15.69
N LEU A 141 2.05 -23.99 14.53
CA LEU A 141 2.92 -25.16 14.45
C LEU A 141 4.28 -24.94 15.14
N TYR A 142 4.84 -23.73 15.04
CA TYR A 142 6.08 -23.37 15.74
C TYR A 142 5.90 -23.42 17.26
N PHE A 143 4.77 -22.89 17.75
CA PHE A 143 4.49 -22.85 19.17
C PHE A 143 4.33 -24.23 19.80
N LEU A 144 3.89 -25.26 19.06
CA LEU A 144 3.81 -26.62 19.59
C LEU A 144 5.14 -27.11 20.15
N GLU A 145 6.27 -26.83 19.49
CA GLU A 145 7.59 -27.20 20.01
C GLU A 145 8.05 -26.24 21.13
N VAL A 146 7.83 -24.93 20.97
CA VAL A 146 8.28 -23.91 21.94
C VAL A 146 7.66 -24.08 23.32
N VAL A 147 6.38 -24.45 23.36
CA VAL A 147 5.63 -24.62 24.62
C VAL A 147 5.76 -26.03 25.21
N ASN A 148 6.32 -26.98 24.44
CA ASN A 148 6.48 -28.33 24.92
C ASN A 148 7.42 -28.39 26.13
N GLY A 149 7.00 -29.10 27.19
CA GLY A 149 7.75 -29.20 28.44
C GLY A 149 7.81 -27.91 29.27
N ARG A 150 7.05 -26.85 28.91
CA ARG A 150 7.01 -25.59 29.66
C ARG A 150 5.83 -25.54 30.66
N PRO A 151 5.94 -24.81 31.77
CA PRO A 151 4.84 -24.64 32.72
C PRO A 151 3.61 -23.98 32.10
N ILE A 152 2.41 -24.39 32.51
CA ILE A 152 1.13 -23.92 31.94
C ILE A 152 0.99 -22.38 31.97
N GLY A 153 1.47 -21.72 33.02
CA GLY A 153 1.44 -20.25 33.13
C GLY A 153 2.28 -19.54 32.08
N TYR A 154 3.43 -20.13 31.70
CA TYR A 154 4.27 -19.61 30.61
C TYR A 154 3.54 -19.75 29.27
N VAL A 155 2.95 -20.92 29.01
CA VAL A 155 2.18 -21.18 27.79
C VAL A 155 1.02 -20.21 27.65
N LEU A 156 0.23 -20.02 28.71
CA LEU A 156 -0.93 -19.13 28.68
C LEU A 156 -0.53 -17.68 28.42
N THR A 157 0.54 -17.21 29.07
CA THR A 157 1.04 -15.84 28.90
C THR A 157 1.54 -15.60 27.47
N LEU A 158 2.31 -16.55 26.93
CA LEU A 158 2.86 -16.46 25.57
C LEU A 158 1.75 -16.46 24.51
N VAL A 159 0.78 -17.38 24.63
CA VAL A 159 -0.34 -17.48 23.70
C VAL A 159 -1.25 -16.25 23.79
N ALA A 160 -1.56 -15.77 24.99
CA ALA A 160 -2.39 -14.59 25.18
C ALA A 160 -1.74 -13.33 24.59
N PHE A 161 -0.43 -13.15 24.82
CA PHE A 161 0.33 -12.03 24.27
C PHE A 161 0.37 -12.10 22.74
N TYR A 162 0.70 -13.26 22.16
CA TYR A 162 0.72 -13.46 20.72
C TYR A 162 -0.65 -13.22 20.08
N ALA A 163 -1.71 -13.83 20.61
CA ALA A 163 -3.06 -13.66 20.10
C ALA A 163 -3.52 -12.20 20.19
N GLY A 164 -3.26 -11.54 21.32
CA GLY A 164 -3.54 -10.11 21.51
C GLY A 164 -2.82 -9.24 20.47
N TRP A 165 -1.54 -9.50 20.23
CA TRP A 165 -0.76 -8.79 19.21
C TRP A 165 -1.31 -9.02 17.80
N MET A 166 -1.64 -10.26 17.44
CA MET A 166 -2.17 -10.59 16.11
C MET A 166 -3.55 -9.97 15.86
N LEU A 167 -4.43 -9.96 16.87
CA LEU A 167 -5.72 -9.28 16.79
C LEU A 167 -5.54 -7.76 16.63
N TYR A 168 -4.67 -7.15 17.43
CA TYR A 168 -4.35 -5.74 17.32
C TYR A 168 -3.81 -5.39 15.91
N ALA A 169 -2.87 -6.17 15.40
CA ALA A 169 -2.28 -5.98 14.07
C ALA A 169 -3.34 -6.10 12.96
N TYR A 170 -4.21 -7.11 13.04
CA TYR A 170 -5.21 -7.36 12.00
C TYR A 170 -6.33 -6.32 11.97
N PHE A 171 -6.91 -6.02 13.14
CA PHE A 171 -8.09 -5.16 13.26
C PHE A 171 -7.76 -3.68 13.33
N ILE A 172 -6.73 -3.28 14.06
CA ILE A 172 -6.44 -1.86 14.29
C ILE A 172 -5.42 -1.37 13.29
N LEU A 173 -4.24 -1.98 13.26
CA LEU A 173 -3.14 -1.52 12.40
C LEU A 173 -3.49 -1.69 10.92
N GLY A 174 -4.04 -2.87 10.56
CA GLY A 174 -4.45 -3.17 9.19
C GLY A 174 -5.54 -2.24 8.65
N LYS A 175 -6.51 -1.81 9.48
CA LYS A 175 -7.53 -0.84 9.06
C LYS A 175 -6.93 0.55 8.85
N ARG A 176 -6.13 1.03 9.80
CA ARG A 176 -5.50 2.36 9.74
C ARG A 176 -4.58 2.53 8.53
N ILE A 177 -3.81 1.49 8.18
CA ILE A 177 -2.92 1.54 7.01
C ILE A 177 -3.74 1.61 5.72
N LEU A 178 -4.79 0.79 5.62
CA LEU A 178 -5.66 0.76 4.45
C LEU A 178 -6.38 2.10 4.24
N GLU A 179 -6.95 2.68 5.30
CA GLU A 179 -7.61 3.99 5.23
C GLU A 179 -6.66 5.10 4.78
N LYS A 180 -5.40 5.08 5.25
CA LYS A 180 -4.37 6.03 4.82
C LYS A 180 -4.03 5.87 3.34
N GLU A 181 -3.92 4.63 2.86
CA GLU A 181 -3.66 4.33 1.45
C GLU A 181 -4.84 4.78 0.57
N GLU A 182 -6.08 4.43 0.95
CA GLU A 182 -7.29 4.83 0.22
C GLU A 182 -7.47 6.35 0.15
N LYS A 183 -7.23 7.08 1.25
CA LYS A 183 -7.31 8.55 1.25
C LYS A 183 -6.32 9.18 0.26
N ARG A 184 -5.10 8.64 0.17
CA ARG A 184 -4.09 9.13 -0.78
C ARG A 184 -4.50 8.88 -2.22
N LEU A 185 -5.01 7.67 -2.52
CA LEU A 185 -5.44 7.31 -3.86
C LEU A 185 -6.65 8.13 -4.31
N LYS A 186 -7.65 8.30 -3.43
CA LYS A 186 -8.82 9.14 -3.71
C LYS A 186 -8.45 10.59 -3.93
N GLY A 187 -7.55 11.16 -3.12
CA GLY A 187 -7.07 12.53 -3.31
C GLY A 187 -6.52 12.78 -4.72
N ILE A 188 -5.69 11.85 -5.24
CA ILE A 188 -5.16 11.96 -6.62
C ILE A 188 -6.30 11.89 -7.65
N MET A 189 -7.23 10.95 -7.50
CA MET A 189 -8.34 10.77 -8.44
C MET A 189 -9.29 11.97 -8.44
N ASP A 190 -9.61 12.53 -7.27
CA ASP A 190 -10.51 13.68 -7.12
C ASP A 190 -9.89 14.94 -7.75
N GLU A 191 -8.58 15.15 -7.58
CA GLU A 191 -7.84 16.22 -8.24
C GLU A 191 -7.87 16.07 -9.77
N LEU A 192 -7.63 14.86 -10.29
CA LEU A 192 -7.66 14.60 -11.74
C LEU A 192 -9.06 14.75 -12.33
N LYS A 193 -10.11 14.35 -11.61
CA LYS A 193 -11.51 14.54 -12.02
C LYS A 193 -11.88 16.01 -12.13
N GLY A 194 -11.46 16.83 -11.15
CA GLY A 194 -11.71 18.27 -11.19
C GLY A 194 -11.13 18.95 -12.43
N ILE A 195 -9.95 18.50 -12.90
CA ILE A 195 -9.36 19.00 -14.15
C ILE A 195 -10.16 18.56 -15.37
N GLU A 196 -10.55 17.29 -15.42
CA GLU A 196 -11.31 16.75 -16.55
C GLU A 196 -12.64 17.49 -16.72
N GLU A 197 -13.31 17.83 -15.61
CA GLU A 197 -14.53 18.63 -15.62
C GLU A 197 -14.28 20.07 -16.09
N GLN A 198 -13.18 20.71 -15.65
CA GLN A 198 -12.81 22.06 -16.11
C GLN A 198 -12.46 22.10 -17.60
N LEU A 199 -11.74 21.09 -18.10
CA LEU A 199 -11.39 20.97 -19.53
C LEU A 199 -12.60 20.65 -20.42
N LYS A 200 -13.69 20.10 -19.86
CA LYS A 200 -14.95 19.87 -20.60
C LYS A 200 -15.87 21.09 -20.61
N GLN A 201 -15.63 22.07 -19.75
CA GLN A 201 -16.40 23.31 -19.65
C GLN A 201 -15.81 24.45 -20.49
N GLU A 202 -14.58 24.28 -21.01
CA GLU A 202 -13.97 25.09 -22.07
C GLU A 202 -14.32 24.56 -23.46
#